data_AF-A0A6M2E548-F1
#
_entry.id   AF-A0A6M2E548-F1
#
_cell.length_a   1.000
_cell.length_b   1.000
_cell.length_c   1.000
_cell.angle_alpha   90.00
_cell.angle_beta   90.00
_cell.angle_gamma   90.00
#
_symmetry.space_group_name_H-M   'P 1'
#
loop_
_entity.id
_entity.type
_entity.pdbx_description
1 polymer ?
#
loop_
_entity_poly.entity_id
_entity_poly.type
_entity_poly.pdbx_seq_one_letter_code
_entity_poly.pdbx_strand_id
1 'polypeptide(L)'
;IGLEFYQRRRGRWLLVENIPWEVWNIRINILNLPNEQERQRQRVRLGEQLAEKVVAVAASLNRQQYLPKVPSEPDLELVFDTHYPDIQPYHFKVTYQTSGPSNNASVGSTMRKLLKDTLAF
;
A
#
# COMPACT_ATOMS: atom_id res chain seq x y z
N ILE A 1 3.64 -6.45 2.10
CA ILE A 1 2.28 -5.95 1.78
C ILE A 1 2.28 -4.45 2.06
N GLY A 2 1.77 -3.63 1.14
CA GLY A 2 1.64 -2.19 1.29
C GLY A 2 0.18 -1.77 1.18
N LEU A 3 -0.25 -0.85 2.03
CA LEU A 3 -1.52 -0.14 1.97
C LEU A 3 -1.20 1.33 1.73
N GLU A 4 -1.66 1.88 0.63
CA GLU A 4 -1.46 3.30 0.28
C GLU A 4 -2.81 3.98 0.21
N PHE A 5 -2.98 5.07 0.97
CA PHE A 5 -4.09 5.99 0.83
C PHE A 5 -3.71 7.15 -0.09
N TYR A 6 -4.63 7.54 -0.97
CA TYR A 6 -4.37 8.58 -1.96
C TYR A 6 -5.57 9.52 -2.13
N GLN A 7 -5.34 10.67 -2.78
CA GLN A 7 -6.38 11.54 -3.30
C GLN A 7 -6.28 11.60 -4.81
N ARG A 8 -7.41 11.69 -5.49
CA ARG A 8 -7.46 11.96 -6.93
C ARG A 8 -7.36 13.46 -7.14
N ARG A 9 -6.44 13.89 -8.00
CA ARG A 9 -6.35 15.27 -8.44
C ARG A 9 -6.74 15.37 -9.90
N ARG A 10 -7.65 16.30 -10.20
CA ARG A 10 -7.99 16.66 -11.59
C ARG A 10 -6.76 17.33 -12.20
N GLY A 11 -6.13 16.67 -13.18
CA GLY A 11 -4.99 17.21 -13.91
C GLY A 11 -5.39 18.32 -14.88
N ARG A 12 -4.39 18.99 -15.48
CA ARG A 12 -4.60 20.03 -16.52
C ARG A 12 -5.13 19.47 -17.86
N TRP A 13 -5.06 18.16 -18.03
CA TRP A 13 -5.55 17.37 -19.16
C TRP A 13 -6.30 16.18 -18.58
N LEU A 14 -7.10 15.44 -19.37
CA LEU A 14 -8.02 14.34 -18.99
C LEU A 14 -7.43 13.18 -18.14
N LEU A 15 -6.21 13.31 -17.63
CA LEU A 15 -5.56 12.44 -16.67
C LEU A 15 -5.97 12.81 -15.24
N VAL A 16 -6.51 11.82 -14.54
CA VAL A 16 -6.69 11.87 -13.09
C VAL A 16 -5.43 11.31 -12.45
N GLU A 17 -4.78 12.10 -11.62
CA GLU A 17 -3.58 11.67 -10.89
C GLU A 17 -3.94 11.17 -9.49
N ASN A 18 -3.35 10.05 -9.09
CA ASN A 18 -3.49 9.52 -7.73
C ASN A 18 -2.29 9.97 -6.89
N ILE A 19 -2.52 10.85 -5.93
CA ILE A 19 -1.49 11.43 -5.07
C ILE A 19 -1.52 10.73 -3.72
N PRO A 20 -0.49 9.93 -3.36
CA PRO A 20 -0.44 9.27 -2.07
C PRO A 20 -0.24 10.29 -0.94
N TRP A 21 -0.96 10.11 0.16
CA TRP A 21 -0.81 10.94 1.36
C TRP A 21 -0.47 10.12 2.61
N GLU A 22 -0.68 8.80 2.58
CA GLU A 22 -0.25 7.90 3.65
C GLU A 22 0.09 6.51 3.11
N VAL A 23 1.16 5.91 3.62
CA VAL A 23 1.63 4.59 3.18
C VAL A 23 2.01 3.73 4.39
N TRP A 24 1.35 2.58 4.50
CA TRP A 24 1.61 1.55 5.51
C TRP A 24 2.28 0.35 4.88
N ASN A 25 3.42 -0.08 5.41
CA ASN A 25 4.16 -1.23 4.92
C ASN A 25 4.25 -2.33 5.99
N ILE A 26 3.69 -3.49 5.68
CA ILE A 26 3.76 -4.70 6.51
C ILE A 26 4.77 -5.66 5.89
N ARG A 27 5.84 -5.93 6.64
CA ARG A 27 6.86 -6.94 6.30
C ARG A 27 6.49 -8.24 7.01
N ILE A 28 6.43 -9.32 6.25
CA ILE A 28 6.07 -10.65 6.74
C ILE A 28 7.30 -11.54 6.59
N ASN A 29 7.65 -12.22 7.67
CA ASN A 29 8.67 -13.28 7.65
C ASN A 29 7.96 -14.63 7.85
N ILE A 30 8.23 -15.58 6.97
CA ILE A 30 7.65 -16.93 7.04
C ILE A 30 8.61 -17.81 7.84
N LEU A 31 8.13 -18.37 8.94
CA LEU A 31 8.90 -19.25 9.80
C LEU A 31 8.48 -20.70 9.56
N ASN A 32 9.46 -21.58 9.31
CA ASN A 32 9.25 -23.02 9.30
C ASN A 32 9.50 -23.56 10.70
N LEU A 33 8.50 -24.20 11.29
CA LEU A 33 8.58 -24.73 12.65
C LEU A 33 8.74 -26.26 12.61
N PRO A 34 9.62 -26.84 13.44
CA PRO A 34 10.00 -28.25 13.32
C PRO A 34 8.96 -29.22 13.88
N ASN A 35 8.04 -28.77 14.75
CA ASN A 35 7.04 -29.62 15.40
C ASN A 35 5.86 -28.82 15.97
N GLU A 36 4.86 -29.52 16.49
CA GLU A 36 3.64 -28.93 17.03
C GLU A 36 3.86 -28.18 18.35
N GLN A 37 4.77 -28.65 19.20
CA GLN A 37 5.10 -27.96 20.45
C GLN A 37 5.66 -26.55 20.19
N GLU A 38 6.57 -26.42 19.22
CA GLU A 38 7.10 -25.14 18.81
C GLU A 38 6.03 -24.26 18.15
N ARG A 39 5.09 -24.86 17.39
CA ARG A 39 3.94 -24.14 16.84
C ARG A 39 3.10 -23.48 17.93
N GLN A 40 2.77 -24.21 19.00
CA GLN A 40 1.98 -23.65 20.09
C GLN A 40 2.73 -22.53 20.83
N ARG A 41 4.03 -22.69 21.07
CA ARG A 41 4.87 -21.64 21.67
C ARG A 41 4.91 -20.39 20.79
N GLN A 42 5.14 -20.57 19.49
CA GLN A 42 5.19 -19.48 18.53
C GLN A 42 3.84 -18.78 18.37
N ARG A 43 2.72 -19.50 18.53
CA ARG A 43 1.36 -18.92 18.49
C ARG A 43 1.14 -17.91 19.60
N VAL A 44 1.53 -18.24 20.84
CA VAL A 44 1.41 -17.33 21.99
C VAL A 44 2.27 -16.09 21.76
N ARG A 45 3.54 -16.30 21.39
CA ARG A 45 4.49 -15.22 21.10
C ARG A 45 4.01 -14.31 19.96
N LEU A 46 3.44 -14.87 18.90
CA LEU A 46 2.90 -14.10 17.79
C LEU A 46 1.71 -13.23 18.23
N GLY A 47 0.87 -13.73 19.15
CA GLY A 47 -0.21 -12.96 19.74
C GLY A 47 0.29 -11.71 20.47
N GLU A 48 1.32 -11.86 21.30
CA GLU A 48 1.97 -10.74 22.01
C GLU A 48 2.57 -9.72 21.03
N GLN A 49 3.32 -10.21 20.04
CA GLN A 49 3.91 -9.36 19.00
C GLN A 49 2.85 -8.61 18.21
N LEU A 50 1.73 -9.25 17.88
CA LEU A 50 0.63 -8.62 17.14
C LEU A 50 -0.04 -7.53 17.98
N ALA A 51 -0.25 -7.77 19.28
CA ALA A 51 -0.79 -6.79 20.20
C ALA A 51 0.08 -5.52 20.26
N GLU A 52 1.41 -5.69 20.35
CA GLU A 52 2.35 -4.57 20.28
C GLU A 52 2.23 -3.79 18.97
N LYS A 53 2.05 -4.47 17.84
CA LYS A 53 1.87 -3.80 16.54
C LYS A 53 0.55 -3.05 16.44
N VAL A 54 -0.54 -3.59 16.98
CA VAL A 54 -1.84 -2.90 17.02
C VAL A 54 -1.72 -1.61 17.84
N VAL A 55 -1.08 -1.68 19.02
CA VAL A 55 -0.82 -0.49 19.85
C VAL A 55 0.05 0.52 19.11
N ALA A 56 1.09 0.06 18.40
CA ALA A 56 1.94 0.94 17.61
C ALA A 56 1.17 1.66 16.48
N VAL A 57 0.26 0.96 15.78
CA VAL A 57 -0.62 1.56 14.77
C VAL A 57 -1.50 2.63 15.39
N ALA A 58 -2.20 2.32 16.49
CA ALA A 58 -3.04 3.28 17.20
C ALA A 58 -2.26 4.52 17.66
N ALA A 59 -1.05 4.33 18.18
CA ALA A 59 -0.17 5.42 18.59
C ALA A 59 0.30 6.28 17.40
N SER A 60 0.54 5.70 16.22
CA SER A 60 0.87 6.48 15.02
C SER A 60 -0.31 7.26 14.47
N LEU A 61 -1.54 6.74 14.54
CA LEU A 61 -2.76 7.45 14.13
C LEU A 61 -3.03 8.68 15.02
N ASN A 62 -2.65 8.61 16.29
CA ASN A 62 -2.84 9.73 17.24
C ASN A 62 -1.79 10.85 17.08
N ARG A 63 -0.85 10.73 16.15
CA ARG A 63 0.11 11.81 15.84
C ARG A 63 -0.57 12.80 14.90
N GLN A 64 -0.26 14.09 15.05
CA GLN A 64 -0.73 15.10 14.10
C GLN A 64 -0.06 14.88 12.74
N GLN A 65 -0.75 14.15 11.86
CA GLN A 65 -0.33 13.89 10.49
C GLN A 65 -1.25 14.64 9.51
N TYR A 66 -0.81 14.76 8.26
CA TYR A 66 -1.67 15.30 7.22
C TYR A 66 -2.91 14.41 7.06
N LEU A 67 -4.08 15.06 6.99
CA LEU A 67 -5.32 14.43 6.55
C LEU A 67 -5.86 15.23 5.37
N PRO A 68 -6.41 14.56 4.34
CA PRO A 68 -7.22 15.21 3.32
C PRO A 68 -8.27 16.12 3.96
N LYS A 69 -8.38 17.35 3.46
CA LYS A 69 -9.48 18.24 3.85
C LYS A 69 -10.80 17.60 3.45
N VAL A 70 -11.83 17.79 4.27
CA VAL A 70 -13.19 17.36 3.94
C VAL A 70 -13.62 18.09 2.65
N PRO A 71 -13.90 17.36 1.56
CA PRO A 71 -14.29 17.95 0.29
C PRO A 71 -15.76 18.40 0.32
N SER A 72 -16.12 19.24 -0.66
CA SER A 72 -17.53 19.49 -0.98
C SER A 72 -18.11 18.31 -1.77
N GLU A 73 -19.44 18.19 -1.82
CA GLU A 73 -20.15 17.13 -2.55
C GLU A 73 -19.61 16.83 -3.97
N PRO A 74 -19.35 17.82 -4.86
CA PRO A 74 -18.83 17.55 -6.21
C PRO A 74 -17.39 17.01 -6.26
N ASP A 75 -16.67 17.09 -5.14
CA ASP A 75 -15.29 16.62 -4.99
C ASP A 75 -15.18 15.42 -4.04
N LEU A 76 -16.31 14.89 -3.56
CA LEU A 76 -16.35 13.79 -2.61
C LEU A 76 -15.62 12.55 -3.15
N GLU A 77 -15.87 12.21 -4.41
CA GLU A 77 -15.23 11.11 -5.13
C GLU A 77 -13.73 11.33 -5.42
N LEU A 78 -13.20 12.54 -5.18
CA LEU A 78 -11.76 12.78 -5.28
C LEU A 78 -11.00 12.32 -4.03
N VAL A 79 -11.69 12.21 -2.89
CA VAL A 79 -11.09 11.90 -1.59
C VAL A 79 -11.54 10.52 -1.09
N PHE A 80 -12.81 10.19 -1.28
CA PHE A 80 -13.42 8.97 -0.76
C PHE A 80 -13.89 8.03 -1.86
N ASP A 81 -13.90 6.74 -1.55
CA ASP A 81 -14.58 5.74 -2.35
C ASP A 81 -16.05 5.63 -1.93
N THR A 82 -16.95 6.04 -2.81
CA THR A 82 -18.40 6.10 -2.59
C THR A 82 -19.14 4.82 -3.01
N HIS A 83 -18.43 3.79 -3.49
CA HIS A 83 -19.05 2.56 -4.00
C HIS A 83 -19.36 1.54 -2.90
N TYR A 84 -18.86 1.76 -1.67
CA TYR A 84 -19.13 0.90 -0.54
C TYR A 84 -20.49 1.27 0.10
N PRO A 85 -21.41 0.30 0.29
CA PRO A 85 -22.76 0.60 0.76
C PRO A 85 -22.83 1.02 2.24
N ASP A 86 -21.91 0.51 3.07
CA ASP A 86 -22.00 0.65 4.54
C ASP A 86 -20.96 1.60 5.14
N ILE A 87 -19.90 1.91 4.38
CA ILE A 87 -18.77 2.72 4.83
C ILE A 87 -18.26 3.60 3.69
N GLN A 88 -17.53 4.64 4.02
CA GLN A 88 -16.94 5.55 3.04
C GLN A 88 -15.43 5.70 3.31
N PRO A 89 -14.60 4.74 2.90
CA PRO A 89 -13.17 4.82 3.11
C PRO A 89 -12.55 5.92 2.23
N TYR A 90 -11.40 6.45 2.66
CA TYR A 90 -10.52 7.16 1.74
C TYR A 90 -10.13 6.25 0.57
N HIS A 91 -9.83 6.84 -0.58
CA HIS A 91 -9.24 6.08 -1.68
C HIS A 91 -7.98 5.35 -1.20
N PHE A 92 -7.93 4.04 -1.43
CA PHE A 92 -6.80 3.21 -1.03
C PHE A 92 -6.44 2.18 -2.10
N LYS A 93 -5.21 1.69 -2.06
CA LYS A 93 -4.77 0.52 -2.84
C LYS A 93 -3.91 -0.40 -1.99
N VAL A 94 -4.08 -1.71 -2.19
CA VAL A 94 -3.28 -2.75 -1.53
C VAL A 94 -2.32 -3.35 -2.55
N THR A 95 -1.05 -3.43 -2.19
CA THR A 95 0.00 -4.00 -3.03
C THR A 95 0.78 -5.06 -2.25
N TYR A 96 1.45 -5.97 -2.94
CA TYR A 96 2.38 -6.89 -2.31
C TYR A 96 3.63 -7.07 -3.17
N GLN A 97 4.73 -7.40 -2.51
CA GLN A 97 5.99 -7.75 -3.14
C GLN A 97 6.56 -8.94 -2.38
N THR A 98 7.01 -9.95 -3.12
CA THR A 98 7.76 -11.08 -2.60
C THR A 98 9.24 -10.81 -2.82
N SER A 99 10.10 -11.18 -1.87
CA SER A 99 11.56 -10.95 -1.90
C SER A 99 12.33 -11.83 -2.91
N GLY A 100 11.69 -12.28 -3.99
CA GLY A 100 12.32 -12.95 -5.14
C GLY A 100 12.47 -11.98 -6.33
N PRO A 101 13.17 -12.37 -7.41
CA PRO A 101 13.28 -11.52 -8.60
C PRO A 101 11.88 -11.15 -9.09
N SER A 102 11.57 -9.87 -9.04
CA SER A 102 10.32 -9.35 -9.58
C SER A 102 10.35 -9.51 -11.10
N ASN A 103 9.59 -10.47 -11.64
CA ASN A 103 9.33 -10.56 -13.09
C ASN A 103 8.41 -9.44 -13.60
N ASN A 104 8.35 -8.31 -12.89
CA ASN A 104 7.71 -7.10 -13.37
C ASN A 104 8.62 -6.53 -14.45
N ALA A 105 8.41 -6.98 -15.69
CA ALA A 105 8.86 -6.29 -16.88
C ALA A 105 8.23 -4.89 -16.85
N SER A 106 8.91 -3.97 -16.17
CA SER A 106 8.62 -2.55 -16.24
C SER A 106 8.78 -2.14 -17.70
N VAL A 107 7.78 -1.43 -18.23
CA VAL A 107 7.78 -0.89 -19.60
C VAL A 107 9.05 -0.08 -19.90
N GLY A 108 9.75 0.40 -18.87
CA GLY A 108 11.05 1.08 -18.98
C GLY A 108 12.26 0.19 -19.29
N SER A 109 12.18 -1.14 -19.16
CA SER A 109 13.24 -2.04 -19.63
C SER A 109 13.13 -2.29 -21.14
N THR A 110 11.90 -2.39 -21.67
CA THR A 110 11.63 -2.54 -23.10
C THR A 110 12.07 -1.32 -23.90
N MET A 111 11.82 -0.09 -23.40
CA MET A 111 12.31 1.13 -24.07
C MET A 111 13.84 1.25 -24.09
N ARG A 112 14.52 0.82 -23.02
CA ARG A 112 16.00 0.81 -22.99
C ARG A 112 16.60 -0.17 -24.00
N LYS A 113 15.94 -1.29 -24.27
CA LYS A 113 16.39 -2.27 -25.25
C LYS A 113 16.20 -1.76 -26.68
N LEU A 114 15.05 -1.13 -26.98
CA LEU A 114 14.77 -0.55 -28.30
C LEU A 114 15.69 0.62 -28.66
N LEU A 115 16.00 1.52 -27.71
CA LEU A 115 16.95 2.62 -27.95
C LEU A 115 18.38 2.12 -28.17
N LYS A 116 18.79 1.06 -27.47
CA LYS A 116 20.12 0.47 -27.66
C LYS A 116 20.27 -0.18 -29.04
N ASP A 117 19.21 -0.80 -29.56
CA ASP A 117 19.24 -1.44 -30.88
C ASP A 117 19.07 -0.44 -32.04
N THR A 118 18.56 0.78 -31.79
CA THR A 118 18.42 1.83 -32.82
C THR A 118 19.68 2.69 -32.99
N LEU A 119 20.54 2.75 -31.97
CA LEU A 119 21.82 3.48 -32.00
C LEU A 119 23.01 2.61 -32.39
N ALA A 120 22.77 1.34 -32.73
CA ALA A 120 23.76 0.43 -33.30
C ALA A 120 23.62 0.40 -34.84
N PHE A 121 23.84 1.55 -35.48
CA PHE A 121 24.14 1.70 -36.90
C PHE A 121 25.31 2.67 -37.05
#